data_AF-A0A955TTY3-F1
#
_entry.id   AF-A0A955TTY3-F1
#
_cell.length_a   1.000
_cell.length_b   1.000
_cell.length_c   1.000
_cell.angle_alpha   90.00
_cell.angle_beta   90.00
_cell.angle_gamma   90.00
#
_symmetry.space_group_name_H-M   'P 1'
#
loop_
_entity.id
_entity.type
_entity.pdbx_description
1 polymer ?
#
loop_
_entity_poly.entity_id
_entity_poly.type
_entity_poly.pdbx_seq_one_letter_code
_entity_poly.pdbx_strand_id
1 'polypeptide(L)'
;MNQTQNGGTWNLLGTFTLDPSLNPKVELSDQANGTVVADAVMVVPSGTSADRVTYTPTLSGAGTLDIYAKWSESSMRAEAVQYTIHHAGGLIDMVVNQQQPSAGWFRLGAFSM
;
A
#
# COMPACT_ATOMS: atom_id res chain seq x y z
N MET A 1 -16.09 -11.65 -22.34
CA MET A 1 -16.42 -12.82 -21.49
C MET A 1 -17.64 -13.51 -22.07
N ASN A 2 -17.76 -14.84 -21.94
CA ASN A 2 -18.92 -15.59 -22.43
C ASN A 2 -19.82 -15.96 -21.23
N GLN A 3 -21.03 -15.42 -21.18
CA GLN A 3 -21.98 -15.65 -20.07
C GLN A 3 -22.64 -17.04 -20.08
N THR A 4 -22.44 -17.83 -21.14
CA THR A 4 -22.95 -19.22 -21.23
C THR A 4 -22.00 -20.26 -20.64
N GLN A 5 -20.86 -19.82 -20.10
CA GLN A 5 -19.83 -20.68 -19.52
C GLN A 5 -19.61 -20.30 -18.05
N ASN A 6 -19.22 -21.28 -17.21
CA ASN A 6 -18.84 -21.06 -15.81
C ASN A 6 -19.93 -20.38 -14.93
N GLY A 7 -21.20 -20.75 -15.12
CA GLY A 7 -22.27 -20.35 -14.22
C GLY A 7 -22.06 -20.89 -12.80
N GLY A 8 -22.38 -20.09 -11.78
CA GLY A 8 -22.25 -20.47 -10.36
C GLY A 8 -20.84 -20.33 -9.77
N THR A 9 -19.88 -19.77 -10.52
CA THR A 9 -18.53 -19.48 -10.03
C THR A 9 -18.14 -18.01 -10.21
N TRP A 10 -17.19 -17.53 -9.41
CA TRP A 10 -16.63 -16.17 -9.56
C TRP A 10 -15.67 -16.11 -10.75
N ASN A 11 -16.06 -15.40 -11.81
CA ASN A 11 -15.23 -15.18 -12.99
C ASN A 11 -14.49 -13.82 -12.87
N LEU A 12 -13.15 -13.84 -12.89
CA LEU A 12 -12.34 -12.61 -12.81
C LEU A 12 -12.47 -11.79 -14.10
N LEU A 13 -12.90 -10.53 -13.97
CA LEU A 13 -13.02 -9.59 -15.09
C LEU A 13 -11.72 -8.86 -15.41
N GLY A 14 -10.82 -8.77 -14.42
CA GLY A 14 -9.53 -8.12 -14.52
C GLY A 14 -9.12 -7.47 -13.20
N THR A 15 -7.93 -6.86 -13.23
CA THR A 15 -7.39 -6.05 -12.14
C THR A 15 -7.35 -4.60 -12.61
N PHE A 16 -7.95 -3.70 -11.83
CA PHE A 16 -8.11 -2.29 -12.21
C PHE A 16 -7.73 -1.38 -11.04
N THR A 17 -7.05 -0.27 -11.35
CA THR A 17 -6.86 0.83 -10.40
C THR A 17 -8.12 1.69 -10.39
N LEU A 18 -8.76 1.83 -9.23
CA LEU A 18 -10.00 2.59 -9.06
C LEU A 18 -9.68 3.88 -8.30
N ASP A 19 -9.79 5.03 -8.99
CA ASP A 19 -9.69 6.34 -8.36
C ASP A 19 -11.07 6.75 -7.80
N PRO A 20 -11.24 6.87 -6.46
CA PRO A 20 -12.53 7.20 -5.87
C PRO A 20 -13.05 8.60 -6.28
N SER A 21 -12.17 9.51 -6.72
CA SER A 21 -12.58 10.84 -7.20
C SER A 21 -13.32 10.80 -8.54
N LEU A 22 -13.20 9.69 -9.28
CA LEU A 22 -13.84 9.51 -10.59
C LEU A 22 -15.18 8.75 -10.54
N ASN A 23 -15.70 8.46 -9.34
CA ASN A 23 -16.94 7.68 -9.14
C ASN A 23 -16.94 6.35 -9.93
N PRO A 24 -15.99 5.43 -9.65
CA PRO A 24 -15.84 4.19 -10.40
C PRO A 24 -17.06 3.27 -10.23
N LYS A 25 -17.50 2.65 -11.33
CA LYS A 25 -18.67 1.74 -11.37
C LYS A 25 -18.46 0.59 -12.35
N VAL A 26 -19.15 -0.52 -12.10
CA VAL A 26 -19.28 -1.64 -13.03
C VAL A 26 -20.65 -1.54 -13.70
N GLU A 27 -20.66 -1.44 -15.02
CA GLU A 27 -21.89 -1.28 -15.81
C GLU A 27 -22.04 -2.48 -16.76
N LEU A 28 -23.23 -3.08 -16.76
CA LEU A 28 -23.60 -4.17 -17.67
C LEU A 28 -24.62 -3.61 -18.67
N SER A 29 -24.40 -3.84 -19.96
CA SER A 29 -25.34 -3.46 -21.02
C SER A 29 -25.99 -4.68 -21.67
N ASP A 30 -27.14 -4.44 -22.30
CA ASP A 30 -27.90 -5.43 -23.08
C ASP A 30 -27.49 -5.47 -24.56
N GLN A 31 -26.39 -4.79 -24.94
CA GLN A 31 -25.81 -4.85 -26.28
C GLN A 31 -25.15 -6.22 -26.51
N ALA A 32 -26.00 -7.24 -26.67
CA ALA A 32 -25.64 -8.65 -26.75
C ALA A 32 -26.46 -9.37 -27.82
N ASN A 33 -26.01 -10.56 -28.21
CA ASN A 33 -26.65 -11.41 -29.21
C ASN A 33 -27.61 -12.46 -28.59
N GLY A 34 -28.05 -12.24 -27.34
CA GLY A 34 -28.88 -13.17 -26.57
C GLY A 34 -29.27 -12.60 -25.21
N THR A 35 -29.82 -13.44 -24.34
CA THR A 35 -30.28 -13.03 -23.00
C THR A 35 -29.11 -12.54 -22.15
N VAL A 36 -29.26 -11.36 -21.54
CA VAL A 36 -28.34 -10.81 -20.55
C VAL A 36 -28.91 -11.03 -19.16
N VAL A 37 -28.08 -11.56 -18.26
CA VAL A 37 -28.43 -11.83 -16.85
C VAL A 37 -27.42 -11.12 -15.95
N ALA A 38 -27.90 -10.57 -14.84
CA ALA A 38 -27.08 -10.05 -13.76
C ALA A 38 -27.40 -10.81 -12.46
N ASP A 39 -26.36 -11.13 -11.70
CA ASP A 39 -26.47 -11.70 -10.35
C ASP A 39 -25.73 -10.79 -9.37
N ALA A 40 -24.39 -10.91 -9.32
CA ALA A 40 -23.56 -10.14 -8.40
C ALA A 40 -22.20 -9.75 -9.00
N VAL A 41 -21.59 -8.71 -8.40
CA VAL A 41 -20.21 -8.27 -8.68
C VAL A 41 -19.44 -8.23 -7.36
N MET A 42 -18.19 -8.69 -7.38
CA MET A 42 -17.30 -8.64 -6.22
C MET A 42 -16.08 -7.78 -6.56
N VAL A 43 -15.79 -6.80 -5.71
CA VAL A 43 -14.57 -5.98 -5.79
C VAL A 43 -13.70 -6.34 -4.60
N VAL A 44 -12.50 -6.85 -4.87
CA VAL A 44 -11.49 -7.16 -3.85
C VAL A 44 -10.23 -6.33 -4.11
N PRO A 45 -9.56 -5.81 -3.07
CA PRO A 45 -8.27 -5.15 -3.24
C PRO A 45 -7.27 -6.08 -3.94
N SER A 46 -6.72 -5.64 -5.07
CA SER A 46 -5.68 -6.36 -5.80
C SER A 46 -4.32 -5.71 -5.50
N GLY A 47 -3.53 -6.34 -4.66
CA GLY A 47 -2.21 -5.87 -4.25
C GLY A 47 -2.00 -5.99 -2.76
N THR A 48 -0.74 -5.93 -2.32
CA THR A 48 -0.42 -5.76 -0.91
C THR A 48 -0.82 -4.35 -0.51
N SER A 49 -1.81 -4.20 0.37
CA SER A 49 -1.93 -2.97 1.16
C SER A 49 -0.58 -2.73 1.81
N ALA A 50 0.10 -1.64 1.46
CA ALA A 50 1.24 -1.19 2.22
C ALA A 50 0.68 -0.52 3.48
N ASP A 51 0.41 -1.32 4.51
CA ASP A 51 0.03 -0.79 5.80
C ASP A 51 1.15 0.12 6.31
N ARG A 52 0.80 1.34 6.68
CA ARG A 52 1.75 2.37 7.13
C ARG A 52 1.38 2.86 8.52
N VAL A 53 2.42 3.08 9.32
CA VAL A 53 2.34 3.85 10.57
C VAL A 53 3.10 5.16 10.36
N THR A 54 2.51 6.27 10.80
CA THR A 54 3.14 7.60 10.69
C THR A 54 3.43 8.12 12.09
N TYR A 55 4.68 8.54 12.32
CA TYR A 55 5.11 9.21 13.55
C TYR A 55 5.38 10.68 13.23
N THR A 56 4.57 11.59 13.78
CA THR A 56 4.67 13.04 13.54
C THR A 56 5.10 13.74 14.83
N PRO A 57 6.40 13.97 15.06
CA PRO A 57 6.85 14.70 16.25
C PRO A 57 6.52 16.20 16.12
N THR A 58 6.18 16.83 17.24
CA THR A 58 6.10 18.29 17.32
C THR A 58 7.51 18.85 17.52
N LEU A 59 7.92 19.77 16.65
CA LEU A 59 9.24 20.40 16.70
C LEU A 59 9.13 21.82 17.26
N SER A 60 10.04 22.21 18.15
CA SER A 60 10.07 23.54 18.78
C SER A 60 10.81 24.59 17.93
N GLY A 61 11.44 24.18 16.83
CA GLY A 61 12.15 25.06 15.91
C GLY A 61 12.72 24.29 14.73
N ALA A 62 13.14 25.02 13.71
CA ALA A 62 13.85 24.45 12.56
C ALA A 62 15.27 24.04 12.98
N GLY A 63 15.76 22.94 12.40
CA GLY A 63 17.09 22.44 12.70
C GLY A 63 17.36 21.08 12.09
N THR A 64 18.61 20.64 12.17
CA THR A 64 19.00 19.29 11.76
C THR A 64 18.81 18.32 12.92
N LEU A 65 18.03 17.27 12.70
CA LEU A 65 17.75 16.23 13.69
C LEU A 65 18.30 14.89 13.23
N ASP A 66 18.97 14.17 14.13
CA ASP A 66 19.26 12.77 13.95
C ASP A 66 18.00 11.93 14.20
N ILE A 67 17.59 11.15 13.21
CA ILE A 67 16.44 10.27 13.29
C ILE A 67 16.93 8.84 13.52
N TYR A 68 16.33 8.19 14.52
CA TYR A 68 16.59 6.81 14.86
C TYR A 68 15.30 5.98 14.83
N ALA A 69 15.45 4.70 14.51
CA ALA A 69 14.41 3.71 14.63
C ALA A 69 14.87 2.56 15.53
N LYS A 70 13.93 1.92 16.22
CA LYS A 70 14.17 0.75 17.05
C LYS A 70 13.12 -0.31 16.76
N TRP A 71 13.57 -1.55 16.66
CA TRP A 71 12.72 -2.72 16.47
C TRP A 71 13.31 -3.91 17.21
N SER A 72 12.47 -4.92 17.43
CA SER A 72 12.87 -6.25 17.90
C SER A 72 13.22 -7.13 16.72
N GLU A 73 14.45 -7.65 16.71
CA GLU A 73 14.96 -8.56 15.70
C GLU A 73 14.30 -9.94 15.80
N SER A 74 14.00 -10.52 14.64
CA SER A 74 13.55 -11.91 14.50
C SER A 74 13.68 -12.32 13.05
N SER A 75 13.98 -13.60 12.79
CA SER A 75 13.99 -14.17 11.44
C SER A 75 12.64 -14.09 10.72
N MET A 76 11.54 -13.84 11.45
CA MET A 76 10.21 -13.63 10.87
C MET A 76 9.96 -12.17 10.45
N ARG A 77 10.92 -11.27 10.63
CA ARG A 77 10.82 -9.86 10.19
C ARG A 77 11.26 -9.72 8.73
N ALA A 78 10.86 -8.61 8.12
CA ALA A 78 11.23 -8.30 6.75
C ALA A 78 12.67 -7.80 6.65
N GLU A 79 13.35 -8.20 5.56
CA GLU A 79 14.73 -7.80 5.24
C GLU A 79 14.81 -6.45 4.51
N ALA A 80 13.68 -5.98 4.00
CA ALA A 80 13.58 -4.76 3.21
C ALA A 80 12.38 -3.92 3.67
N VAL A 81 12.48 -3.35 4.87
CA VAL A 81 11.47 -2.42 5.39
C VAL A 81 11.82 -1.00 4.95
N GLN A 82 10.86 -0.33 4.29
CA GLN A 82 11.01 1.04 3.84
C GLN A 82 10.58 2.04 4.93
N TYR A 83 11.48 2.96 5.29
CA TYR A 83 11.21 4.15 6.07
C TYR A 83 11.24 5.36 5.15
N THR A 84 10.13 6.10 5.06
CA THR A 84 10.06 7.37 4.33
C THR A 84 10.18 8.52 5.32
N ILE A 85 11.23 9.34 5.18
CA ILE A 85 11.46 10.51 6.03
C ILE A 85 11.00 11.74 5.25
N HIS A 86 10.05 12.49 5.83
CA HIS A 86 9.64 13.79 5.35
C HIS A 86 10.48 14.86 6.05
N HIS A 87 11.19 15.69 5.29
CA HIS A 87 12.06 16.74 5.82
C HIS A 87 12.01 17.97 4.92
N ALA A 88 12.63 19.08 5.31
CA ALA A 88 12.54 20.36 4.59
C ALA A 88 13.06 20.31 3.13
N GLY A 89 13.90 19.32 2.81
CA GLY A 89 14.44 19.09 1.46
C GLY A 89 13.59 18.15 0.59
N GLY A 90 12.47 17.63 1.11
CA GLY A 90 11.60 16.69 0.41
C GLY A 90 11.44 15.35 1.14
N LEU A 91 11.29 14.29 0.36
CA LEU A 91 11.16 12.92 0.84
C LEU A 91 12.44 12.15 0.57
N ILE A 92 12.81 11.29 1.52
CA ILE A 92 13.86 10.30 1.33
C ILE A 92 13.39 8.94 1.82
N ASP A 93 13.67 7.92 1.03
CA ASP A 93 13.36 6.53 1.33
C ASP A 93 14.61 5.79 1.79
N MET A 94 14.47 5.02 2.87
CA MET A 94 15.51 4.18 3.42
C MET A 94 15.02 2.75 3.56
N VAL A 95 15.78 1.80 3.03
CA VAL A 95 15.48 0.37 3.16
C VAL A 95 16.36 -0.24 4.24
N VAL A 96 15.73 -0.88 5.22
CA VAL A 96 16.39 -1.42 6.41
C VAL A 96 15.99 -2.89 6.62
N ASN A 97 16.98 -3.71 6.97
CA ASN A 97 16.75 -5.10 7.36
C ASN A 97 16.41 -5.22 8.84
N GLN A 98 15.14 -5.54 9.16
CA GLN A 98 14.67 -5.68 10.54
C GLN A 98 14.93 -7.07 11.15
N GLN A 99 15.48 -8.02 10.40
CA GLN A 99 16.00 -9.27 10.98
C GLN A 99 17.32 -9.03 11.71
N GLN A 100 18.03 -7.95 11.39
CA GLN A 100 19.24 -7.54 12.09
C GLN A 100 18.88 -6.72 13.33
N PRO A 101 19.66 -6.80 14.43
CA PRO A 101 19.40 -6.00 15.62
C PRO A 101 19.57 -4.51 15.32
N SER A 102 18.66 -3.69 15.86
CA SER A 102 18.77 -2.23 15.79
C SER A 102 19.93 -1.64 16.62
N ALA A 103 20.70 -2.50 17.32
CA ALA A 103 21.80 -2.10 18.22
C ALA A 103 21.39 -1.02 19.25
N GLY A 104 20.17 -1.13 19.78
CA GLY A 104 19.59 -0.15 20.70
C GLY A 104 18.80 0.94 19.96
N TRP A 105 19.46 1.67 19.07
CA TRP A 105 18.85 2.67 18.19
C TRP A 105 19.58 2.68 16.84
N PHE A 106 18.88 2.28 15.78
CA PHE A 106 19.43 2.32 14.44
C PHE A 106 19.28 3.72 13.87
N ARG A 107 20.40 4.34 13.47
CA ARG A 107 20.37 5.68 12.90
C ARG A 107 19.92 5.63 11.44
N LEU A 108 18.77 6.24 11.16
CA LEU A 108 18.27 6.45 9.80
C LEU A 108 19.07 7.57 9.13
N GLY A 109 19.27 8.71 9.80
CA GLY A 109 20.09 9.78 9.23
C GLY A 109 19.96 11.09 9.97
N ALA A 110 20.57 12.13 9.42
CA ALA A 110 20.41 13.50 9.87
C ALA A 110 19.66 14.29 8.80
N PHE A 111 18.57 14.95 9.19
CA PHE A 111 17.70 15.66 8.26
C PHE A 111 17.32 17.04 8.81
N SER A 112 17.32 18.05 7.95
CA SER A 112 16.80 19.38 8.29
C SER A 112 15.27 19.35 8.24
N MET A 113 14.62 19.69 9.35
CA MET A 113 13.16 19.76 9.48
C MET A 113 12.63 21.17 9.32
#